data_AF-A0A285V4L2-F1
#
_entry.id   AF-A0A285V4L2-F1
#
_cell.length_a   1.000
_cell.length_b   1.000
_cell.length_c   1.000
_cell.angle_alpha   90.00
_cell.angle_beta   90.00
_cell.angle_gamma   90.00
#
_symmetry.space_group_name_H-M   'P 1'
#
loop_
_entity.id
_entity.type
_entity.pdbx_description
1 polymer ?
#
loop_
_entity_poly.entity_id
_entity_poly.type
_entity_poly.pdbx_seq_one_letter_code
_entity_poly.pdbx_strand_id
1 'polypeptide(L)'
;MSNVPPVQLVLRDRGDGSEQLDAVENPLAKGPDELESDDASLHVPRLGTDAFVRLVAALSDRGFRVERFEFRDRRMHPVEGEEADEVSAKLRELISDGDVSGALRYLNREAEDIYIVAITVSEPSRRRFRLGRFGSITGNNSSPDELISALRVAWSKVRLG
;
A
#
# COMPACT_ATOMS: atom_id res chain seq x y z
N MET A 1 -6.91 -11.63 -24.75
CA MET A 1 -6.61 -11.59 -23.31
C MET A 1 -6.99 -10.21 -22.82
N SER A 2 -7.96 -10.09 -21.92
CA SER A 2 -8.40 -8.77 -21.42
C SER A 2 -7.38 -8.26 -20.41
N ASN A 3 -6.73 -7.14 -20.74
CA ASN A 3 -5.85 -6.44 -19.81
C ASN A 3 -6.75 -5.73 -18.80
N VAL A 4 -6.69 -6.11 -17.52
CA VAL A 4 -7.38 -5.33 -16.48
C VAL A 4 -6.66 -4.00 -16.36
N PRO A 5 -7.35 -2.86 -16.54
CA PRO A 5 -6.69 -1.56 -16.45
C PRO A 5 -6.12 -1.36 -15.04
N PRO A 6 -5.01 -0.62 -14.90
CA PRO A 6 -4.54 -0.18 -13.59
C PRO A 6 -5.67 0.50 -12.82
N VAL A 7 -5.73 0.24 -11.52
CA VAL A 7 -6.69 0.86 -10.62
C VAL A 7 -5.96 1.83 -9.71
N GLN A 8 -6.63 2.91 -9.36
CA GLN A 8 -6.08 3.97 -8.53
C GLN A 8 -6.95 4.16 -7.29
N LEU A 9 -6.37 4.00 -6.11
CA LEU A 9 -7.06 4.38 -4.88
C LEU A 9 -7.23 5.90 -4.84
N VAL A 10 -8.37 6.34 -4.35
CA VAL A 10 -8.70 7.75 -4.14
C VAL A 10 -9.41 7.92 -2.80
N LEU A 11 -9.35 9.12 -2.25
CA LEU A 11 -10.09 9.55 -1.08
C LEU A 11 -11.18 10.50 -1.57
N ARG A 12 -12.42 10.22 -1.16
CA ARG A 12 -13.57 11.10 -1.38
C ARG A 12 -13.96 11.76 -0.07
N ASP A 13 -14.05 13.09 -0.06
CA ASP A 13 -14.64 13.83 1.06
C ASP A 13 -16.15 13.53 1.13
N ARG A 14 -16.65 13.25 2.33
CA ARG A 14 -18.07 13.01 2.59
C ARG A 14 -18.85 14.28 2.93
N GLY A 15 -18.19 15.43 3.03
CA GLY A 15 -18.79 16.72 3.38
C GLY A 15 -19.02 16.90 4.89
N ASP A 16 -18.74 15.88 5.71
CA ASP A 16 -18.71 15.94 7.18
C ASP A 16 -17.29 16.04 7.74
N GLY A 17 -16.29 16.26 6.87
CA GLY A 17 -14.87 16.28 7.20
C GLY A 17 -14.23 14.88 7.30
N SER A 18 -15.00 13.81 7.06
CA SER A 18 -14.47 12.46 6.92
C SER A 18 -14.14 12.12 5.46
N GLU A 19 -13.11 11.31 5.27
CA GLU A 19 -12.73 10.80 3.95
C GLU A 19 -13.06 9.31 3.86
N GLN A 20 -13.50 8.89 2.68
CA GLN A 20 -13.69 7.50 2.33
C GLN A 20 -12.67 7.05 1.30
N LEU A 21 -12.01 5.92 1.57
CA LEU A 21 -11.20 5.25 0.55
C LEU A 21 -12.11 4.62 -0.51
N ASP A 22 -11.81 4.93 -1.76
CA ASP A 22 -12.47 4.41 -2.95
C ASP A 22 -11.41 4.04 -3.99
N ALA A 23 -11.86 3.53 -5.14
CA ALA A 23 -10.99 3.17 -6.25
C ALA A 23 -11.62 3.56 -7.58
N VAL A 24 -10.79 4.07 -8.50
CA VAL A 24 -11.19 4.44 -9.86
C VAL A 24 -10.29 3.76 -10.88
N GLU A 25 -10.82 3.47 -12.06
CA GLU A 25 -9.98 3.00 -13.16
C GLU A 25 -9.02 4.11 -13.60
N ASN A 26 -7.76 3.74 -13.84
CA ASN A 26 -6.74 4.64 -14.35
C ASN A 26 -6.00 3.99 -15.54
N PRO A 27 -6.70 3.73 -16.67
CA PRO A 27 -6.15 3.01 -17.82
C PRO A 27 -4.97 3.75 -18.48
N LEU A 28 -4.89 5.07 -18.31
CA LEU A 28 -3.84 5.91 -18.87
C LEU A 28 -2.67 6.15 -17.90
N ALA A 29 -2.70 5.55 -16.70
CA ALA A 29 -1.71 5.76 -15.65
C ALA A 29 -1.45 7.24 -15.35
N LYS A 30 -2.51 8.06 -15.32
CA LYS A 30 -2.47 9.47 -14.93
C LYS A 30 -1.78 9.63 -13.58
N GLY A 31 -0.97 10.68 -13.46
CA GLY A 31 -0.33 11.04 -12.20
C GLY A 31 -1.35 11.52 -11.15
N PRO A 32 -0.94 11.61 -9.87
CA PRO A 32 -1.80 12.12 -8.81
C PRO A 32 -2.41 13.49 -9.12
N ASP A 33 -1.57 14.43 -9.58
CA ASP A 33 -1.98 15.82 -9.84
C ASP A 33 -3.06 15.93 -10.92
N GLU A 34 -3.01 15.07 -11.95
CA GLU A 34 -4.01 15.04 -13.02
C GLU A 34 -5.37 14.56 -12.49
N LEU A 35 -5.38 13.51 -11.67
CA LEU A 35 -6.61 12.96 -11.09
C LEU A 35 -7.26 13.91 -10.09
N GLU A 36 -6.44 14.56 -9.25
CA GLU A 36 -6.91 15.55 -8.26
C GLU A 36 -7.48 16.81 -8.96
N SER A 37 -6.97 17.15 -10.15
CA SER A 37 -7.46 18.31 -10.92
C SER A 37 -8.79 18.08 -11.63
N ASP A 38 -9.08 16.84 -12.03
CA ASP A 38 -10.30 16.46 -12.75
C ASP A 38 -11.55 16.54 -11.83
N ASP A 39 -11.38 16.33 -10.52
CA ASP A 39 -12.44 16.39 -9.52
C ASP A 39 -11.88 16.86 -8.17
N ALA A 40 -12.25 18.07 -7.76
CA ALA A 40 -11.77 18.69 -6.52
C ALA A 40 -12.20 17.96 -5.24
N SER A 41 -13.10 16.99 -5.32
CA SER A 41 -13.49 16.12 -4.19
C SER A 41 -12.70 14.82 -4.11
N LEU A 42 -11.78 14.59 -5.07
CA LEU A 42 -10.90 13.43 -5.14
C LEU A 42 -9.47 13.79 -4.74
N HIS A 43 -8.93 13.02 -3.79
CA HIS A 43 -7.53 13.09 -3.40
C HIS A 43 -6.83 11.75 -3.55
N VAL A 44 -5.59 11.76 -4.02
CA VAL A 44 -4.81 10.53 -4.11
C VAL A 44 -4.10 10.29 -2.77
N PRO A 45 -4.30 9.11 -2.13
CA PRO A 45 -3.67 8.84 -0.85
C PRO A 45 -2.15 8.75 -1.01
N ARG A 46 -1.42 9.43 -0.13
CA ARG A 46 0.04 9.41 -0.06
C ARG A 46 0.46 8.46 1.06
N LEU A 47 0.67 7.18 0.70
CA LEU A 47 1.00 6.11 1.63
C LEU A 47 2.47 6.22 2.08
N GLY A 48 2.68 6.68 3.30
CA GLY A 48 3.99 6.63 3.96
C GLY A 48 4.39 5.22 4.39
N THR A 49 5.62 5.08 4.86
CA THR A 49 6.15 3.83 5.41
C THR A 49 5.26 3.28 6.54
N ASP A 50 4.85 4.13 7.47
CA ASP A 50 3.95 3.77 8.56
C ASP A 50 2.58 3.26 8.06
N ALA A 51 2.05 3.90 7.02
CA ALA A 51 0.79 3.50 6.41
C ALA A 51 0.92 2.10 5.80
N PHE A 52 2.04 1.80 5.11
CA PHE A 52 2.28 0.46 4.57
C PHE A 52 2.37 -0.60 5.66
N VAL A 53 3.10 -0.36 6.76
CA VAL A 53 3.20 -1.32 7.87
C VAL A 53 1.81 -1.62 8.46
N ARG A 54 1.00 -0.57 8.72
CA ARG A 54 -0.36 -0.71 9.26
C ARG A 54 -1.30 -1.41 8.28
N LEU A 55 -1.23 -1.07 6.99
CA LEU A 55 -2.03 -1.72 5.94
C LEU A 55 -1.67 -3.20 5.84
N VAL A 56 -0.39 -3.53 5.82
CA VAL A 56 0.08 -4.90 5.76
C VAL A 56 -0.46 -5.72 6.92
N ALA A 57 -0.32 -5.23 8.17
CA ALA A 57 -0.85 -5.93 9.34
C ALA A 57 -2.37 -6.16 9.21
N ALA A 58 -3.12 -5.12 8.82
CA ALA A 58 -4.57 -5.21 8.64
C ALA A 58 -5.01 -6.10 7.46
N LEU A 59 -4.17 -6.27 6.44
CA LEU A 59 -4.38 -7.19 5.33
C LEU A 59 -4.06 -8.63 5.76
N SER A 60 -3.00 -8.84 6.54
CA SER A 60 -2.63 -10.14 7.11
C SER A 60 -3.72 -10.71 8.02
N ASP A 61 -4.38 -9.87 8.83
CA ASP A 61 -5.59 -10.25 9.61
C ASP A 61 -6.73 -10.83 8.74
N ARG A 62 -6.72 -10.52 7.44
CA ARG A 62 -7.73 -10.95 6.45
C ARG A 62 -7.25 -12.07 5.53
N GLY A 63 -6.10 -12.67 5.82
CA GLY A 63 -5.56 -13.79 5.05
C GLY A 63 -4.76 -13.40 3.82
N PHE A 64 -4.50 -12.11 3.60
CA PHE A 64 -3.54 -11.67 2.58
C PHE A 64 -2.12 -11.92 3.07
N ARG A 65 -1.22 -12.27 2.16
CA ARG A 65 0.21 -12.46 2.48
C ARG A 65 1.02 -11.39 1.77
N VAL A 66 2.00 -10.82 2.47
CA VAL A 66 2.96 -9.92 1.82
C VAL A 66 4.07 -10.73 1.20
N GLU A 67 4.18 -10.65 -0.12
CA GLU A 67 5.16 -11.38 -0.92
C GLU A 67 6.45 -10.58 -1.10
N ARG A 68 6.36 -9.25 -1.14
CA ARG A 68 7.50 -8.36 -1.39
C ARG A 68 7.24 -6.96 -0.81
N PHE A 69 8.29 -6.38 -0.23
CA PHE A 69 8.38 -4.94 0.00
C PHE A 69 9.30 -4.34 -1.06
N GLU A 70 8.97 -3.15 -1.53
CA GLU A 70 9.87 -2.35 -2.37
C GLU A 70 10.32 -1.13 -1.58
N PHE A 71 11.64 -0.99 -1.52
CA PHE A 71 12.29 -0.01 -0.67
C PHE A 71 13.01 1.06 -1.48
N ARG A 72 13.14 2.24 -0.89
CA ARG A 72 13.97 3.34 -1.37
C ARG A 72 14.82 3.91 -0.25
N ASP A 73 16.00 4.40 -0.58
CA ASP A 73 16.82 5.16 0.36
C ASP A 73 16.32 6.63 0.46
N ARG A 74 16.94 7.44 1.33
CA ARG A 74 16.69 8.89 1.44
C ARG A 74 16.93 9.69 0.15
N ARG A 75 17.67 9.15 -0.83
CA ARG A 75 17.91 9.74 -2.15
C ARG A 75 16.97 9.18 -3.22
N MET A 76 15.99 8.36 -2.82
CA MET A 76 15.03 7.68 -3.69
C MET A 76 15.66 6.65 -4.66
N HIS A 77 16.87 6.16 -4.35
CA HIS A 77 17.43 5.01 -5.05
C HIS A 77 16.80 3.71 -4.57
N PRO A 78 16.62 2.70 -5.44
CA PRO A 78 16.21 1.37 -5.03
C PRO A 78 17.19 0.79 -3.99
N VAL A 79 16.66 0.20 -2.92
CA VAL A 79 17.42 -0.66 -2.00
C VAL A 79 17.15 -2.10 -2.43
N GLU A 80 18.21 -2.83 -2.77
CA GLU A 80 18.16 -4.18 -3.33
C GLU A 80 19.25 -5.07 -2.71
N GLY A 81 19.16 -6.39 -2.93
CA GLY A 81 20.13 -7.34 -2.41
C GLY A 81 19.94 -7.66 -0.92
N GLU A 82 21.05 -7.99 -0.26
CA GLU A 82 21.06 -8.49 1.13
C GLU A 82 20.36 -7.55 2.11
N GLU A 83 20.62 -6.24 2.03
CA GLU A 83 19.98 -5.23 2.89
C GLU A 83 18.44 -5.23 2.74
N ALA A 84 17.93 -5.28 1.50
CA ALA A 84 16.50 -5.34 1.25
C ALA A 84 15.88 -6.65 1.77
N ASP A 85 16.60 -7.77 1.65
CA ASP A 85 16.14 -9.08 2.09
C ASP A 85 16.09 -9.16 3.62
N GLU A 86 17.10 -8.64 4.33
CA GLU A 86 17.15 -8.57 5.80
C GLU A 86 16.00 -7.73 6.36
N VAL A 87 15.82 -6.51 5.83
CA VAL A 87 14.75 -5.60 6.24
C VAL A 87 13.38 -6.23 5.96
N SER A 88 13.20 -6.83 4.77
CA SER A 88 11.96 -7.52 4.40
C SER A 88 11.66 -8.70 5.33
N ALA A 89 12.66 -9.52 5.65
CA ALA A 89 12.51 -10.65 6.57
C ALA A 89 12.10 -10.18 7.96
N LYS A 90 12.78 -9.16 8.50
CA LYS A 90 12.48 -8.62 9.83
C LYS A 90 11.08 -8.00 9.92
N LEU A 91 10.67 -7.26 8.90
CA LEU A 91 9.32 -6.70 8.82
C LEU A 91 8.25 -7.80 8.79
N ARG A 92 8.47 -8.87 8.02
CA ARG A 92 7.51 -9.98 7.96
C ARG A 92 7.35 -10.66 9.31
N GLU A 93 8.46 -10.94 10.00
CA GLU A 93 8.48 -11.52 11.35
C GLU A 93 7.65 -10.67 12.32
N LEU A 94 7.99 -9.38 12.46
CA LEU A 94 7.32 -8.48 13.39
C LEU A 94 5.81 -8.33 13.09
N ILE A 95 5.47 -8.24 11.81
CA ILE A 95 4.07 -8.13 11.38
C ILE A 95 3.32 -9.46 11.62
N SER A 96 3.93 -10.61 11.34
CA SER A 96 3.29 -11.90 11.58
C SER A 96 3.01 -12.17 13.06
N ASP A 97 3.85 -11.61 13.93
CA ASP A 97 3.67 -11.66 15.39
C ASP A 97 2.66 -10.61 15.91
N GLY A 98 2.12 -9.76 15.03
CA GLY A 98 1.23 -8.66 15.39
C GLY A 98 1.94 -7.46 16.01
N ASP A 99 3.27 -7.44 16.05
CA ASP A 99 4.08 -6.36 16.62
C ASP A 99 4.30 -5.20 15.64
N VAL A 100 3.20 -4.53 15.29
CA VAL A 100 3.22 -3.32 14.44
C VAL A 100 4.10 -2.22 15.03
N SER A 101 4.09 -2.06 16.36
CA SER A 101 4.90 -1.04 17.03
C SER A 101 6.40 -1.35 16.94
N GLY A 102 6.78 -2.63 17.08
CA GLY A 102 8.14 -3.10 16.85
C GLY A 102 8.59 -2.89 15.40
N ALA A 103 7.75 -3.18 14.42
CA ALA A 103 8.04 -2.94 13.00
C ALA A 103 8.33 -1.46 12.71
N LEU A 104 7.50 -0.56 13.24
CA LEU A 104 7.73 0.88 13.10
C LEU A 104 8.99 1.35 13.84
N ARG A 105 9.27 0.80 15.03
CA ARG A 105 10.48 1.12 15.78
C ARG A 105 11.75 0.67 15.05
N TYR A 106 11.72 -0.53 14.46
CA TYR A 106 12.82 -1.07 13.66
C TYR A 106 13.14 -0.14 12.48
N LEU A 107 12.13 0.27 11.71
CA LEU A 107 12.30 1.21 10.61
C LEU A 107 12.85 2.57 11.06
N ASN A 108 12.40 3.09 12.20
CA ASN A 108 12.84 4.40 12.69
C ASN A 108 14.23 4.40 13.37
N ARG A 109 14.80 3.24 13.71
CA ARG A 109 16.04 3.17 14.51
C ARG A 109 17.15 2.37 13.87
N GLU A 110 16.80 1.26 13.24
CA GLU A 110 17.76 0.32 12.66
C GLU A 110 17.82 0.44 11.14
N ALA A 111 16.72 0.87 10.50
CA ALA A 111 16.61 1.08 9.06
C ALA A 111 16.18 2.53 8.72
N GLU A 112 16.74 3.53 9.42
CA GLU A 112 16.28 4.93 9.41
C GLU A 112 16.29 5.62 8.04
N ASP A 113 17.12 5.14 7.11
CA ASP A 113 17.25 5.68 5.76
C ASP A 113 16.41 4.91 4.73
N ILE A 114 15.61 3.91 5.14
CA ILE A 114 14.85 3.01 4.26
C ILE A 114 13.35 3.29 4.32
N TYR A 115 12.77 3.56 3.15
CA TYR A 115 11.36 3.90 2.97
C TYR A 115 10.63 2.82 2.18
N ILE A 116 9.48 2.37 2.66
CA ILE A 116 8.58 1.50 1.88
C ILE A 116 7.84 2.37 0.86
N VAL A 117 7.96 2.02 -0.42
CA VAL A 117 7.28 2.74 -1.53
C VAL A 117 6.27 1.88 -2.28
N ALA A 118 6.32 0.56 -2.11
CA ALA A 118 5.27 -0.33 -2.56
C ALA A 118 5.31 -1.65 -1.80
N ILE A 119 4.20 -2.36 -1.85
CA ILE A 119 4.09 -3.74 -1.39
C ILE A 119 3.50 -4.60 -2.50
N THR A 120 3.92 -5.86 -2.58
CA THR A 120 3.21 -6.89 -3.33
C THR A 120 2.53 -7.82 -2.35
N VAL A 121 1.22 -8.00 -2.52
CA VAL A 121 0.41 -8.88 -1.70
C VAL A 121 -0.19 -9.99 -2.55
N SER A 122 -0.32 -11.17 -1.97
CA SER A 122 -1.11 -12.26 -2.52
C SER A 122 -2.40 -12.42 -1.73
N GLU A 123 -3.50 -12.55 -2.46
CA GLU A 123 -4.80 -12.91 -1.90
C GLU A 123 -4.87 -14.41 -1.56
N PRO A 124 -5.85 -14.84 -0.74
CA PRO A 124 -6.14 -16.26 -0.52
C PRO A 124 -6.36 -17.04 -1.84
N SER A 125 -6.92 -16.36 -2.85
CA SER A 125 -7.12 -16.86 -4.21
C SER A 125 -5.83 -17.03 -5.03
N ARG A 126 -4.67 -16.67 -4.46
CA ARG A 126 -3.33 -16.62 -5.08
C ARG A 126 -3.15 -15.55 -6.16
N ARG A 127 -4.13 -14.66 -6.34
CA ARG A 127 -3.95 -13.45 -7.15
C ARG A 127 -2.92 -12.55 -6.49
N ARG A 128 -2.10 -11.88 -7.30
CA ARG A 128 -1.03 -11.00 -6.83
C ARG A 128 -1.28 -9.58 -7.30
N PHE A 129 -1.13 -8.66 -6.37
CA PHE A 129 -1.31 -7.24 -6.62
C PHE A 129 -0.16 -6.46 -6.01
N ARG A 130 0.30 -5.45 -6.74
CA ARG A 130 1.24 -4.45 -6.25
C ARG A 130 0.46 -3.20 -5.89
N LEU A 131 0.65 -2.70 -4.66
CA LEU A 131 0.13 -1.43 -4.18
C LEU A 131 1.29 -0.45 -4.01
N GLY A 132 1.27 0.64 -4.78
CA GLY A 132 2.28 1.70 -4.74
C GLY A 132 1.97 2.84 -3.77
N ARG A 133 2.98 3.66 -3.48
CA ARG A 133 2.93 4.82 -2.55
C ARG A 133 1.79 5.79 -2.82
N PHE A 134 1.42 5.95 -4.08
CA PHE A 134 0.32 6.83 -4.46
C PHE A 134 -0.99 6.08 -4.62
N GLY A 135 -1.15 4.87 -4.08
CA GLY A 135 -2.41 4.12 -4.18
C GLY A 135 -2.64 3.41 -5.52
N SER A 136 -1.65 3.39 -6.42
CA SER A 136 -1.75 2.64 -7.68
C SER A 136 -1.77 1.13 -7.40
N ILE A 137 -2.78 0.43 -7.91
CA ILE A 137 -2.91 -1.03 -7.82
C ILE A 137 -2.72 -1.63 -9.22
N THR A 138 -1.76 -2.54 -9.34
CA THR A 138 -1.51 -3.32 -10.57
C THR A 138 -1.48 -4.81 -10.26
N GLY A 139 -1.90 -5.65 -11.20
CA GLY A 139 -1.95 -7.11 -11.01
C GLY A 139 -2.16 -7.88 -12.31
N ASN A 140 -1.96 -9.19 -12.26
CA ASN A 140 -1.97 -10.06 -13.44
C ASN A 140 -3.39 -10.39 -13.92
N ASN A 141 -4.00 -9.50 -14.71
CA ASN A 141 -5.27 -9.70 -15.42
C ASN A 141 -6.45 -10.14 -14.53
N SER A 142 -6.46 -9.70 -13.28
CA SER A 142 -7.53 -10.01 -12.34
C SER A 142 -8.07 -8.74 -11.71
N SER A 143 -9.38 -8.70 -11.48
CA SER A 143 -9.99 -7.58 -10.75
C SER A 143 -9.45 -7.50 -9.31
N PRO A 144 -9.01 -6.31 -8.84
CA PRO A 144 -8.55 -6.09 -7.46
C PRO A 144 -9.68 -5.86 -6.44
N ASP A 145 -10.93 -6.21 -6.74
CA ASP A 145 -12.09 -5.91 -5.88
C ASP A 145 -11.96 -6.40 -4.44
N GLU A 146 -11.42 -7.61 -4.25
CA GLU A 146 -11.24 -8.20 -2.92
C GLU A 146 -10.18 -7.43 -2.12
N LEU A 147 -9.04 -7.12 -2.73
CA LEU A 147 -8.03 -6.23 -2.16
C LEU A 147 -8.61 -4.85 -1.83
N ILE A 148 -9.35 -4.22 -2.74
CA ILE A 148 -9.95 -2.89 -2.50
C ILE A 148 -10.92 -2.93 -1.32
N SER A 149 -11.77 -3.96 -1.25
CA SER A 149 -12.68 -4.16 -0.12
C SER A 149 -11.92 -4.29 1.20
N ALA A 150 -10.84 -5.09 1.23
CA ALA A 150 -10.00 -5.23 2.41
C ALA A 150 -9.30 -3.91 2.80
N LEU A 151 -8.79 -3.17 1.81
CA LEU A 151 -8.14 -1.87 2.00
C LEU A 151 -9.11 -0.82 2.57
N ARG A 152 -10.37 -0.78 2.11
CA ARG A 152 -11.39 0.14 2.66
C ARG A 152 -11.59 -0.06 4.15
N VAL A 153 -11.64 -1.32 4.60
CA VAL A 153 -11.80 -1.60 6.04
C VAL A 153 -10.50 -1.33 6.79
N ALA A 154 -9.34 -1.66 6.20
CA ALA A 154 -8.03 -1.36 6.79
C ALA A 154 -7.77 0.14 6.94
N TRP A 155 -8.26 0.97 6.01
CA TRP A 155 -8.05 2.42 5.99
C TRP A 155 -8.47 3.11 7.28
N SER A 156 -9.58 2.67 7.88
CA SER A 156 -10.04 3.17 9.18
C SER A 156 -9.01 3.01 10.30
N LYS A 157 -8.19 1.95 10.26
CA LYS A 157 -7.12 1.69 11.22
C LYS A 157 -5.84 2.49 10.93
N VAL A 158 -5.65 2.93 9.68
CA VAL A 158 -4.46 3.68 9.25
C VAL A 158 -4.55 5.14 9.68
N ARG A 159 -5.73 5.78 9.63
CA ARG A 159 -5.92 7.19 10.04
C ARG A 159 -5.88 7.45 11.55
N LEU A 160 -5.95 6.41 12.39
CA LEU A 160 -6.06 6.54 13.84
C LEU A 160 -4.73 6.50 14.60
N GLY A 161 -3.59 6.52 13.90
CA GLY A 161 -2.25 6.54 14.49
C GLY A 161 -1.43 7.69 13.98
#